data_AF-G1C6E8-F1
#
_entry.id   AF-G1C6E8-F1
#
_cell.length_a   1.000
_cell.length_b   1.000
_cell.length_c   1.000
_cell.angle_alpha   90.00
_cell.angle_beta   90.00
_cell.angle_gamma   90.00
#
_symmetry.space_group_name_H-M   'P 1'
#
loop_
_entity.id
_entity.type
_entity.pdbx_description
1 polymer ?
#
loop_
_entity_poly.entity_id
_entity_poly.type
_entity_poly.pdbx_seq_one_letter_code
_entity_poly.pdbx_strand_id
1 'polypeptide(L)'
;FFSSYLNSGSKRNNHYYYHYIYDTQSSWNNHINSCIDNYLRFEVSINSSISGGTDNYSDSYIYSFICTENVTGSESGSSGIRTSKNGSDFNIRRRSNDFGRNKKYRHLWVQCENCYGLNYKKFFRSKMNICEQCGYHLKMSSSDRIELSIDPGTWDPMDEDMVSMDPIEFHSEGEPYRDRIDSYQRKIGLTEAVQTGIGQLNGIPIAIGVMDFKFMGGSMGSVVGEKITRLIEYATNRSLPVIIVCASGGARMQEGSLSLMQMAKISSASYNYQSNKNLFYVSILTSPTTGGVTASFGM
;
A
#
# COMPACT_ATOMS: atom_id res chain seq x y z
N PHE A 1 -51.16 5.58 -32.51
CA PHE A 1 -51.42 4.80 -31.29
C PHE A 1 -50.67 5.44 -30.13
N PHE A 2 -51.40 6.23 -29.35
CA PHE A 2 -50.98 6.84 -28.09
C PHE A 2 -51.07 5.81 -26.94
N SER A 3 -50.14 5.86 -25.99
CA SER A 3 -50.32 5.60 -24.54
C SER A 3 -48.92 5.80 -23.93
N SER A 4 -48.57 6.78 -23.09
CA SER A 4 -49.20 7.49 -21.96
C SER A 4 -49.66 6.57 -20.83
N TYR A 5 -48.76 6.33 -19.87
CA TYR A 5 -49.12 6.21 -18.47
C TYR A 5 -48.12 6.99 -17.59
N LEU A 6 -48.65 8.09 -17.05
CA LEU A 6 -48.19 8.73 -15.82
C LEU A 6 -48.23 7.71 -14.67
N ASN A 7 -47.25 7.76 -13.78
CA ASN A 7 -47.55 7.50 -12.38
C ASN A 7 -46.77 8.46 -11.47
N SER A 8 -47.55 9.13 -10.64
CA SER A 8 -47.18 10.12 -9.65
C SER A 8 -46.65 9.47 -8.37
N GLY A 9 -45.58 10.04 -7.80
CA GLY A 9 -45.37 10.23 -6.36
C GLY A 9 -45.09 9.00 -5.48
N SER A 10 -43.87 8.90 -4.95
CA SER A 10 -43.67 9.13 -3.49
C SER A 10 -42.22 9.50 -3.20
N LYS A 11 -42.03 10.64 -2.52
CA LYS A 11 -40.78 10.95 -1.81
C LYS A 11 -40.69 9.98 -0.64
N ARG A 12 -39.75 9.03 -0.67
CA ARG A 12 -39.39 8.24 0.50
C ARG A 12 -37.93 8.48 0.83
N ASN A 13 -37.73 9.18 1.93
CA ASN A 13 -36.45 9.58 2.51
C ASN A 13 -35.49 8.39 2.65
N ASN A 14 -34.35 8.44 1.94
CA ASN A 14 -33.21 7.54 2.10
C ASN A 14 -32.38 7.92 3.34
N HIS A 15 -32.99 7.84 4.53
CA HIS A 15 -32.30 8.05 5.80
C HIS A 15 -31.67 6.76 6.39
N TYR A 16 -31.85 5.60 5.74
CA TYR A 16 -31.41 4.31 6.26
C TYR A 16 -30.00 3.87 5.81
N TYR A 17 -29.38 4.57 4.84
CA TYR A 17 -28.06 4.16 4.34
C TYR A 17 -26.90 4.69 5.20
N TYR A 18 -27.10 5.77 5.96
CA TYR A 18 -26.06 6.36 6.81
C TYR A 18 -25.80 5.56 8.10
N HIS A 19 -26.77 4.78 8.60
CA HIS A 19 -26.63 4.10 9.88
C HIS A 19 -25.71 2.86 9.83
N TYR A 20 -25.66 2.15 8.70
CA TYR A 20 -24.80 0.97 8.53
C TYR A 20 -23.30 1.30 8.37
N ILE A 21 -22.96 2.52 7.94
CA ILE A 21 -21.56 2.94 7.75
C ILE A 21 -20.89 3.26 9.10
N TYR A 22 -21.64 3.80 10.08
CA TYR A 22 -21.11 4.08 11.41
C TYR A 22 -20.95 2.81 12.28
N ASP A 23 -21.85 1.84 12.13
CA ASP A 23 -21.77 0.57 12.86
C ASP A 23 -20.62 -0.32 12.36
N THR A 24 -20.31 -0.28 11.06
CA THR A 24 -19.10 -0.93 10.54
C THR A 24 -17.85 -0.20 11.05
N GLN A 25 -17.73 1.11 10.89
CA GLN A 25 -16.50 1.80 11.31
C GLN A 25 -16.16 1.69 12.81
N SER A 26 -17.17 1.63 13.69
CA SER A 26 -16.98 1.42 15.13
C SER A 26 -16.58 -0.02 15.49
N SER A 27 -17.26 -1.02 14.90
CA SER A 27 -16.93 -2.44 15.05
C SER A 27 -15.51 -2.76 14.58
N TRP A 28 -15.06 -2.10 13.50
CA TRP A 28 -13.73 -2.31 12.92
C TRP A 28 -12.61 -1.72 13.77
N ASN A 29 -12.83 -0.52 14.32
CA ASN A 29 -11.90 0.05 15.30
C ASN A 29 -11.79 -0.84 16.54
N ASN A 30 -12.90 -1.43 16.99
CA ASN A 30 -12.89 -2.35 18.13
C ASN A 30 -12.11 -3.65 17.82
N HIS A 31 -12.25 -4.22 16.62
CA HIS A 31 -11.49 -5.40 16.22
C HIS A 31 -9.98 -5.13 16.14
N ILE A 32 -9.59 -4.00 15.53
CA ILE A 32 -8.17 -3.59 15.48
C ILE A 32 -7.61 -3.37 16.88
N ASN A 33 -8.35 -2.66 17.73
CA ASN A 33 -7.95 -2.41 19.11
C ASN A 33 -7.79 -3.72 19.88
N SER A 34 -8.71 -4.68 19.69
CA SER A 34 -8.63 -6.01 20.29
C SER A 34 -7.39 -6.79 19.85
N CYS A 35 -7.01 -6.70 18.57
CA CYS A 35 -5.78 -7.36 18.09
C CYS A 35 -4.50 -6.65 18.57
N ILE A 36 -4.51 -5.32 18.68
CA ILE A 36 -3.41 -4.57 19.32
C ILE A 36 -3.29 -5.02 20.79
N ASP A 37 -4.41 -5.07 21.52
CA ASP A 37 -4.45 -5.49 22.92
C ASP A 37 -3.99 -6.95 23.09
N ASN A 38 -4.39 -7.86 22.19
CA ASN A 38 -3.96 -9.25 22.21
C ASN A 38 -2.47 -9.40 21.90
N TYR A 39 -1.93 -8.62 20.96
CA TYR A 39 -0.49 -8.62 20.67
C TYR A 39 0.32 -8.06 21.84
N LEU A 40 -0.10 -6.93 22.42
CA LEU A 40 0.54 -6.36 23.61
C LEU A 40 0.45 -7.32 24.80
N ARG A 41 -0.70 -7.99 25.00
CA ARG A 41 -0.85 -9.04 26.03
C ARG A 41 0.04 -10.24 25.76
N PHE A 42 0.18 -10.66 24.51
CA PHE A 42 1.05 -11.76 24.11
C PHE A 42 2.53 -11.42 24.39
N GLU A 43 3.00 -10.22 24.03
CA GLU A 43 4.37 -9.77 24.38
C GLU A 43 4.58 -9.64 25.90
N VAL A 44 3.60 -9.08 26.64
CA VAL A 44 3.68 -9.01 28.11
C VAL A 44 3.70 -10.42 28.73
N SER A 45 2.97 -11.38 28.15
CA SER A 45 2.96 -12.78 28.60
C SER A 45 4.25 -13.54 28.26
N ILE A 46 4.91 -13.21 27.15
CA ILE A 46 6.25 -13.71 26.83
C ILE A 46 7.27 -13.17 27.84
N ASN A 47 7.16 -11.89 28.22
CA ASN A 47 8.05 -11.30 29.23
C ASN A 47 7.79 -11.82 30.65
N SER A 48 6.56 -12.26 30.98
CA SER A 48 6.28 -12.88 32.28
C SER A 48 6.72 -14.35 32.34
N SER A 49 6.76 -15.06 31.21
CA SER A 49 7.30 -16.43 31.14
C SER A 49 8.83 -16.49 31.04
N ILE A 50 9.48 -15.43 30.58
CA ILE A 50 10.95 -15.32 30.55
C ILE A 50 11.54 -14.91 31.94
N SER A 51 10.72 -14.40 32.87
CA SER A 51 11.15 -14.09 34.26
C SER A 51 11.31 -15.34 35.17
N GLY A 52 11.51 -16.52 34.56
CA GLY A 52 11.65 -17.81 35.24
C GLY A 52 12.89 -18.63 34.86
N GLY A 53 13.78 -18.12 34.01
CA GLY A 53 14.97 -18.88 33.60
C GLY A 53 15.97 -18.02 32.82
N THR A 54 17.24 -18.12 33.24
CA THR A 54 18.42 -17.42 32.73
C THR A 54 18.64 -17.51 31.22
N ASP A 55 19.15 -16.40 30.69
CA ASP A 55 19.96 -16.19 29.48
C ASP A 55 19.41 -16.73 28.16
N ASN A 56 18.78 -15.85 27.36
CA ASN A 56 18.95 -15.84 25.91
C ASN A 56 18.61 -14.46 25.32
N TYR A 57 19.59 -13.91 24.60
CA TYR A 57 19.53 -12.67 23.82
C TYR A 57 18.45 -12.77 22.72
N SER A 58 17.23 -12.36 23.02
CA SER A 58 16.29 -11.87 22.02
C SER A 58 15.37 -10.82 22.66
N ASP A 59 15.99 -9.80 23.26
CA ASP A 59 15.24 -8.71 23.86
C ASP A 59 14.48 -7.96 22.76
N SER A 60 13.15 -8.00 22.90
CA SER A 60 12.20 -7.33 22.03
C SER A 60 12.48 -5.82 22.05
N TYR A 61 13.13 -5.34 21.00
CA TYR A 61 13.42 -3.91 20.79
C TYR A 61 12.15 -3.03 20.81
N ILE A 62 10.96 -3.63 20.70
CA ILE A 62 9.66 -2.97 20.81
C ILE A 62 9.32 -2.68 22.29
N TYR A 63 9.59 -3.61 23.21
CA TYR A 63 9.41 -3.39 24.64
C TYR A 63 10.37 -2.32 25.16
N SER A 64 11.65 -2.36 24.75
CA SER A 64 12.59 -1.31 25.10
C SER A 64 12.13 0.04 24.56
N PHE A 65 11.75 0.17 23.29
CA PHE A 65 11.25 1.44 22.73
C PHE A 65 10.01 2.00 23.44
N ILE A 66 9.07 1.13 23.86
CA ILE A 66 7.87 1.53 24.62
C ILE A 66 8.22 1.89 26.09
N CYS A 67 9.20 1.22 26.69
CA CYS A 67 9.66 1.50 28.05
C CYS A 67 10.57 2.74 28.13
N THR A 68 11.37 3.06 27.10
CA THR A 68 12.21 4.26 27.08
C THR A 68 11.37 5.54 27.04
N GLU A 69 10.19 5.52 26.40
CA GLU A 69 9.23 6.65 26.44
C GLU A 69 8.60 6.85 27.83
N ASN A 70 8.61 5.85 28.72
CA ASN A 70 8.12 6.00 30.10
C ASN A 70 9.18 6.56 31.07
N VAL A 71 10.45 6.64 30.66
CA VAL A 71 11.57 7.03 31.54
C VAL A 71 11.96 8.51 31.40
N THR A 72 11.44 9.23 30.40
CA THR A 72 11.67 10.69 30.28
C THR A 72 10.78 11.56 31.19
N GLY A 73 10.04 10.95 32.11
CA GLY A 73 9.30 11.63 33.16
C GLY A 73 9.70 11.13 34.55
N SER A 74 10.88 11.50 35.03
CA SER A 74 11.23 11.34 36.44
C SER A 74 11.63 12.68 37.06
N GLU A 75 10.72 13.24 37.86
CA GLU A 75 11.11 13.91 39.09
C GLU A 75 10.59 13.09 40.28
N SER A 76 11.58 12.61 41.06
CA SER A 76 11.60 12.37 42.50
C SER A 76 10.36 11.82 43.21
N GLY A 77 10.53 10.66 43.84
CA GLY A 77 9.64 10.20 44.91
C GLY A 77 9.94 8.79 45.37
N SER A 78 10.83 8.66 46.34
CA SER A 78 11.14 7.43 47.07
C SER A 78 9.89 6.78 47.69
N SER A 79 9.71 5.46 47.52
CA SER A 79 9.37 4.56 48.64
C SER A 79 9.27 3.08 48.20
N GLY A 80 10.21 2.28 48.73
CA GLY A 80 9.92 1.03 49.44
C GLY A 80 9.20 -0.11 48.72
N ILE A 81 9.96 -1.14 48.37
CA ILE A 81 9.51 -2.51 48.17
C ILE A 81 8.70 -2.97 49.40
N ARG A 82 7.44 -3.36 49.20
CA ARG A 82 6.70 -4.24 50.13
C ARG A 82 6.09 -5.39 49.36
N THR A 83 6.67 -6.57 49.56
CA THR A 83 6.08 -7.86 49.23
C THR A 83 4.90 -8.13 50.16
N SER A 84 3.71 -8.40 49.62
CA SER A 84 2.69 -9.18 50.32
C SER A 84 1.98 -10.11 49.35
N LYS A 85 2.23 -11.42 49.52
CA LYS A 85 1.31 -12.47 49.09
C LYS A 85 -0.07 -12.17 49.69
N ASN A 86 -1.11 -12.17 48.86
CA ASN A 86 -2.33 -12.95 49.07
C ASN A 86 -3.23 -12.82 47.85
N GLY A 87 -3.79 -13.97 47.45
CA GLY A 87 -4.67 -14.10 46.31
C GLY A 87 -6.08 -13.59 46.56
N SER A 88 -6.90 -13.87 45.54
CA SER A 88 -8.32 -13.55 45.34
C SER A 88 -8.68 -12.08 45.01
N ASP A 89 -9.45 -11.98 43.92
CA ASP A 89 -10.26 -10.86 43.45
C ASP A 89 -9.60 -9.76 42.62
N PHE A 90 -9.20 -10.12 41.39
CA PHE A 90 -9.18 -9.16 40.28
C PHE A 90 -10.62 -8.83 39.85
N ASN A 91 -11.26 -7.93 40.60
CA ASN A 91 -12.37 -7.16 40.06
C ASN A 91 -11.83 -6.30 38.91
N ILE A 92 -12.04 -6.77 37.67
CA ILE A 92 -11.82 -6.00 36.45
C ILE A 92 -12.82 -4.84 36.48
N ARG A 93 -12.41 -3.75 37.11
CA ARG A 93 -13.02 -2.45 36.92
C ARG A 93 -12.69 -2.06 35.48
N ARG A 94 -13.64 -2.34 34.58
CA ARG A 94 -13.61 -1.99 33.16
C ARG A 94 -13.37 -0.48 33.05
N ARG A 95 -12.11 -0.06 32.95
CA ARG A 95 -11.73 1.34 32.67
C ARG A 95 -12.17 1.63 31.25
N SER A 96 -13.30 2.32 31.12
CA SER A 96 -13.96 2.69 29.88
C SER A 96 -13.22 3.78 29.07
N ASN A 97 -11.91 3.99 29.27
CA ASN A 97 -11.16 5.11 28.67
C ASN A 97 -9.93 4.69 27.83
N ASP A 98 -9.82 3.44 27.36
CA ASP A 98 -8.68 2.97 26.54
C ASP A 98 -8.78 3.25 25.02
N PHE A 99 -9.79 3.99 24.57
CA PHE A 99 -9.94 4.32 23.14
C PHE A 99 -8.82 5.23 22.58
N GLY A 100 -8.09 5.95 23.43
CA GLY A 100 -7.00 6.84 23.02
C GLY A 100 -5.68 6.13 22.75
N ARG A 101 -5.38 5.05 23.48
CA ARG A 101 -4.07 4.38 23.43
C ARG A 101 -3.90 3.52 22.17
N ASN A 102 -4.99 2.88 21.73
CA ASN A 102 -4.96 1.98 20.58
C ASN A 102 -4.94 2.69 19.21
N LYS A 103 -5.32 3.98 19.13
CA LYS A 103 -5.10 4.78 17.90
C LYS A 103 -3.61 4.92 17.55
N LYS A 104 -2.71 4.93 18.55
CA LYS A 104 -1.26 5.11 18.33
C LYS A 104 -0.68 3.99 17.44
N TYR A 105 -1.17 2.76 17.56
CA TYR A 105 -0.55 1.57 16.94
C TYR A 105 -1.31 1.00 15.73
N ARG A 106 -2.45 1.57 15.36
CA ARG A 106 -3.26 1.10 14.22
C ARG A 106 -2.46 1.05 12.91
N HIS A 107 -1.50 1.95 12.75
CA HIS A 107 -0.66 2.00 11.56
C HIS A 107 0.28 0.80 11.40
N LEU A 108 0.44 -0.05 12.41
CA LEU A 108 1.29 -1.26 12.36
C LEU A 108 0.57 -2.48 11.77
N TRP A 109 -0.76 -2.42 11.62
CA TRP A 109 -1.58 -3.54 11.16
C TRP A 109 -2.24 -3.21 9.82
N VAL A 110 -2.42 -4.23 8.99
CA VAL A 110 -3.15 -4.17 7.73
C VAL A 110 -4.13 -5.31 7.66
N GLN A 111 -5.36 -4.97 7.32
CA GLN A 111 -6.43 -5.95 7.18
C GLN A 111 -6.44 -6.55 5.78
N CYS A 112 -6.64 -7.87 5.72
CA CYS A 112 -6.82 -8.59 4.48
C CYS A 112 -8.20 -8.27 3.88
N GLU A 113 -8.22 -7.93 2.60
CA GLU A 113 -9.46 -7.65 1.86
C GLU A 113 -10.30 -8.92 1.63
N ASN A 114 -9.70 -10.11 1.72
CA ASN A 114 -10.36 -11.40 1.48
C ASN A 114 -10.91 -12.06 2.77
N CYS A 115 -10.07 -12.24 3.80
CA CYS A 115 -10.48 -12.94 5.03
C CYS A 115 -10.72 -12.02 6.22
N TYR A 116 -10.54 -10.70 6.07
CA TYR A 116 -10.60 -9.70 7.14
C TYR A 116 -9.59 -9.91 8.28
N GLY A 117 -8.65 -10.85 8.12
CA GLY A 117 -7.54 -11.08 9.02
C GLY A 117 -6.61 -9.88 9.15
N LEU A 118 -6.12 -9.63 10.36
CA LEU A 118 -5.12 -8.58 10.60
C LEU A 118 -3.71 -9.15 10.47
N ASN A 119 -2.92 -8.50 9.63
CA ASN A 119 -1.53 -8.87 9.36
C ASN A 119 -0.61 -7.76 9.86
N TYR A 120 0.49 -8.15 10.52
CA TYR A 120 1.44 -7.23 11.09
C TYR A 120 2.43 -6.76 10.01
N LYS A 121 2.51 -5.43 9.78
CA LYS A 121 3.29 -4.84 8.67
C LYS A 121 4.75 -5.24 8.68
N LYS A 122 5.35 -5.50 9.84
CA LYS A 122 6.76 -5.91 9.95
C LYS A 122 7.06 -7.17 9.15
N PHE A 123 6.13 -8.12 9.07
CA PHE A 123 6.33 -9.40 8.39
C PHE A 123 6.02 -9.36 6.89
N PHE A 124 5.59 -8.22 6.35
CA PHE A 124 5.19 -8.09 4.95
C PHE A 124 6.34 -8.41 4.00
N ARG A 125 7.53 -7.86 4.27
CA ARG A 125 8.72 -8.12 3.46
C ARG A 125 9.12 -9.59 3.46
N SER A 126 9.22 -10.21 4.64
CA SER A 126 9.60 -11.62 4.77
C SER A 126 8.56 -12.59 4.18
N LYS A 127 7.30 -12.17 4.06
CA LYS A 127 6.19 -13.00 3.56
C LYS A 127 5.66 -12.55 2.19
N MET A 128 6.42 -11.71 1.46
CA MET A 128 6.06 -11.23 0.12
C MET A 128 4.64 -10.62 0.03
N ASN A 129 4.21 -9.92 1.09
CA ASN A 129 2.87 -9.38 1.27
C ASN A 129 1.74 -10.41 1.08
N ILE A 130 1.95 -11.67 1.46
CA ILE A 130 0.92 -12.70 1.44
C ILE A 130 0.24 -12.75 2.82
N CYS A 131 -1.09 -12.78 2.83
CA CYS A 131 -1.85 -12.90 4.06
C CYS A 131 -1.59 -14.25 4.73
N GLU A 132 -1.23 -14.21 6.01
CA GLU A 132 -0.85 -15.41 6.77
C GLU A 132 -2.02 -16.37 7.01
N GLN A 133 -3.24 -15.86 7.00
CA GLN A 133 -4.44 -16.63 7.33
C GLN A 133 -5.06 -17.31 6.11
N CYS A 134 -5.04 -16.66 4.93
CA CYS A 134 -5.75 -17.17 3.75
C CYS A 134 -4.93 -17.22 2.47
N GLY A 135 -3.64 -16.85 2.50
CA GLY A 135 -2.78 -16.87 1.31
C GLY A 135 -3.08 -15.78 0.28
N TYR A 136 -3.99 -14.84 0.57
CA TYR A 136 -4.34 -13.76 -0.35
C TYR A 136 -3.18 -12.76 -0.52
N HIS A 137 -2.89 -12.37 -1.76
CA HIS A 137 -1.88 -11.36 -2.07
C HIS A 137 -2.37 -9.96 -1.67
N LEU A 138 -1.71 -9.37 -0.68
CA LEU A 138 -1.98 -8.01 -0.23
C LEU A 138 -1.27 -7.00 -1.14
N LYS A 139 -1.77 -5.76 -1.13
CA LYS A 139 -1.16 -4.66 -1.88
C LYS A 139 0.30 -4.44 -1.44
N MET A 140 1.18 -4.27 -2.41
CA MET A 140 2.61 -4.06 -2.22
C MET A 140 3.02 -2.76 -2.91
N SER A 141 3.90 -1.99 -2.28
CA SER A 141 4.44 -0.78 -2.91
C SER A 141 5.39 -1.16 -4.04
N SER A 142 5.57 -0.24 -4.98
CA SER A 142 6.54 -0.39 -6.06
C SER A 142 7.98 -0.54 -5.53
N SER A 143 8.36 0.21 -4.48
CA SER A 143 9.68 0.08 -3.85
C SER A 143 9.90 -1.28 -3.19
N ASP A 144 8.91 -1.80 -2.43
CA ASP A 144 9.04 -3.14 -1.83
C ASP A 144 9.14 -4.22 -2.93
N ARG A 145 8.44 -4.06 -4.07
CA ARG A 145 8.54 -4.99 -5.20
C ARG A 145 9.91 -4.97 -5.86
N ILE A 146 10.49 -3.79 -6.06
CA ILE A 146 11.85 -3.64 -6.59
C ILE A 146 12.86 -4.30 -5.65
N GLU A 147 12.80 -3.99 -4.35
CA GLU A 147 13.68 -4.58 -3.32
C GLU A 147 13.57 -6.11 -3.27
N LEU A 148 12.40 -6.68 -3.54
CA LEU A 148 12.18 -8.13 -3.58
C LEU A 148 12.64 -8.80 -4.87
N SER A 149 12.69 -8.06 -5.98
CA SER A 149 12.88 -8.64 -7.33
C SER A 149 14.28 -8.41 -7.88
N ILE A 150 14.93 -7.32 -7.48
CA ILE A 150 16.23 -6.87 -7.99
C ILE A 150 17.33 -7.18 -6.97
N ASP A 151 18.46 -7.65 -7.47
CA ASP A 151 19.63 -8.01 -6.68
C ASP A 151 20.11 -6.78 -5.86
N PRO A 152 20.43 -6.96 -4.57
CA PRO A 152 20.85 -5.85 -3.72
C PRO A 152 22.01 -5.03 -4.28
N GLY A 153 21.86 -3.70 -4.32
CA GLY A 153 22.89 -2.79 -4.79
C GLY A 153 22.99 -2.64 -6.31
N THR A 154 22.09 -3.25 -7.08
CA THR A 154 22.10 -3.17 -8.55
C THR A 154 21.03 -2.26 -9.14
N TRP A 155 20.10 -1.75 -8.32
CA TRP A 155 19.04 -0.85 -8.75
C TRP A 155 19.59 0.50 -9.21
N ASP A 156 19.30 0.86 -10.46
CA ASP A 156 19.67 2.12 -11.10
C ASP A 156 18.38 2.76 -11.67
N PRO A 157 17.76 3.71 -10.93
CA PRO A 157 16.49 4.29 -11.32
C PRO A 157 16.63 5.23 -12.53
N MET A 158 15.58 5.30 -13.35
CA MET A 158 15.50 6.16 -14.54
C MET A 158 14.39 7.20 -14.40
N ASP A 159 14.67 8.41 -14.89
CA ASP A 159 13.70 9.52 -15.01
C ASP A 159 12.99 9.87 -13.69
N GLU A 160 13.70 9.80 -12.54
CA GLU A 160 13.10 10.02 -11.21
C GLU A 160 12.44 11.39 -11.06
N ASP A 161 13.02 12.42 -11.70
CA ASP A 161 12.61 13.83 -11.69
C ASP A 161 11.41 14.15 -12.60
N MET A 162 10.94 13.19 -13.41
CA MET A 162 9.81 13.40 -14.30
C MET A 162 8.49 13.47 -13.51
N VAL A 163 7.78 14.59 -13.65
CA VAL A 163 6.53 14.89 -12.93
C VAL A 163 5.39 15.26 -13.88
N SER A 164 4.17 14.93 -13.48
CA SER A 164 2.97 15.22 -14.26
C SER A 164 2.60 16.71 -14.21
N MET A 165 2.10 17.22 -15.32
CA MET A 165 1.54 18.57 -15.44
C MET A 165 0.02 18.49 -15.64
N ASP A 166 -0.64 19.65 -15.63
CA ASP A 166 -2.06 19.77 -15.98
C ASP A 166 -2.21 20.44 -17.35
N PRO A 167 -2.12 19.67 -18.46
CA PRO A 167 -2.11 20.21 -19.82
C PRO A 167 -3.49 20.65 -20.31
N ILE A 168 -4.57 20.18 -19.69
CA ILE A 168 -5.95 20.51 -20.08
C ILE A 168 -6.66 21.41 -19.07
N GLU A 169 -5.93 21.93 -18.08
CA GLU A 169 -6.45 22.77 -16.99
C GLU A 169 -7.70 22.14 -16.36
N PHE A 170 -7.57 20.88 -15.94
CA PHE A 170 -8.71 20.06 -15.55
C PHE A 170 -9.45 20.67 -14.34
N HIS A 171 -10.64 21.22 -14.61
CA HIS A 171 -11.52 21.72 -13.56
C HIS A 171 -12.28 20.57 -12.90
N SER A 172 -12.13 20.46 -11.58
CA SER A 172 -12.91 19.54 -10.75
C SER A 172 -13.70 20.35 -9.72
N GLU A 173 -14.88 19.88 -9.31
CA GLU A 173 -15.66 20.50 -8.21
C GLU A 173 -14.94 20.41 -6.85
N GLY A 174 -13.89 19.58 -6.76
CA GLY A 174 -13.09 19.36 -5.55
C GLY A 174 -11.68 19.94 -5.67
N GLU A 175 -10.69 19.12 -5.36
CA GLU A 175 -9.27 19.51 -5.41
C GLU A 175 -8.80 19.67 -6.88
N PRO A 176 -8.09 20.76 -7.22
CA PRO A 176 -7.43 20.92 -8.52
C PRO A 176 -6.51 19.73 -8.84
N TYR A 177 -6.34 19.40 -10.13
CA TYR A 177 -5.53 18.23 -10.51
C TYR A 177 -4.08 18.33 -10.02
N ARG A 178 -3.47 19.52 -10.12
CA ARG A 178 -2.10 19.78 -9.62
C ARG A 178 -1.97 19.51 -8.13
N ASP A 179 -2.86 20.10 -7.33
CA ASP A 179 -2.87 19.93 -5.87
C ASP A 179 -3.04 18.46 -5.49
N ARG A 180 -3.89 17.74 -6.24
CA ARG A 180 -4.08 16.30 -6.07
C ARG A 180 -2.80 15.52 -6.37
N ILE A 181 -2.08 15.81 -7.45
CA ILE A 181 -0.78 15.19 -7.74
C ILE A 181 0.18 15.45 -6.57
N ASP A 182 0.33 16.71 -6.16
CA ASP A 182 1.25 17.11 -5.08
C ASP A 182 0.91 16.43 -3.74
N SER A 183 -0.38 16.23 -3.46
CA SER A 183 -0.87 15.50 -2.29
C SER A 183 -0.45 14.03 -2.32
N TYR A 184 -0.61 13.36 -3.47
CA TYR A 184 -0.18 11.97 -3.65
C TYR A 184 1.35 11.83 -3.61
N GLN A 185 2.09 12.74 -4.23
CA GLN A 185 3.56 12.77 -4.21
C GLN A 185 4.07 12.89 -2.77
N ARG A 186 3.55 13.84 -1.98
CA ARG A 186 3.92 13.99 -0.56
C ARG A 186 3.55 12.77 0.29
N LYS A 187 2.40 12.16 0.02
CA LYS A 187 1.89 11.02 0.80
C LYS A 187 2.65 9.72 0.53
N ILE A 188 3.08 9.51 -0.71
CA ILE A 188 3.66 8.24 -1.17
C ILE A 188 5.17 8.32 -1.28
N GLY A 189 5.73 9.53 -1.51
CA GLY A 189 7.15 9.73 -1.74
C GLY A 189 7.61 9.34 -3.15
N LEU A 190 6.68 9.23 -4.11
CA LEU A 190 6.97 8.92 -5.51
C LEU A 190 6.56 10.10 -6.39
N THR A 191 7.27 10.33 -7.49
CA THR A 191 6.94 11.39 -8.45
C THR A 191 5.72 11.05 -9.30
N GLU A 192 5.48 9.77 -9.59
CA GLU A 192 4.35 9.30 -10.38
C GLU A 192 4.00 7.83 -10.06
N ALA A 193 2.92 7.31 -10.68
CA ALA A 193 2.43 5.94 -10.54
C ALA A 193 3.31 4.81 -11.10
N VAL A 194 4.54 5.09 -11.56
CA VAL A 194 5.47 4.05 -12.03
C VAL A 194 6.91 4.41 -11.67
N GLN A 195 7.64 3.43 -11.16
CA GLN A 195 9.09 3.46 -11.03
C GLN A 195 9.70 2.63 -12.16
N THR A 196 10.70 3.18 -12.84
CA THR A 196 11.40 2.55 -13.96
C THR A 196 12.89 2.60 -13.71
N GLY A 197 13.62 1.58 -14.14
CA GLY A 197 15.07 1.53 -13.93
C GLY A 197 15.70 0.26 -14.47
N ILE A 198 17.01 0.17 -14.29
CA ILE A 198 17.81 -1.01 -14.59
C ILE A 198 18.16 -1.71 -13.29
N GLY A 199 18.29 -3.03 -13.34
CA GLY A 199 18.80 -3.81 -12.23
C GLY A 199 19.29 -5.17 -12.69
N GLN A 200 19.73 -5.99 -11.76
CA GLN A 200 20.04 -7.39 -12.03
C GLN A 200 19.02 -8.29 -11.35
N LEU A 201 18.66 -9.39 -12.02
CA LEU A 201 17.85 -10.46 -11.46
C LEU A 201 18.68 -11.74 -11.57
N ASN A 202 19.16 -12.24 -10.43
CA ASN A 202 20.09 -13.37 -10.38
C ASN A 202 21.33 -13.15 -11.28
N GLY A 203 21.88 -11.94 -11.28
CA GLY A 203 23.04 -11.52 -12.09
C GLY A 203 22.71 -11.20 -13.56
N ILE A 204 21.46 -11.36 -14.00
CA ILE A 204 21.04 -11.03 -15.37
C ILE A 204 20.60 -9.56 -15.42
N PRO A 205 21.24 -8.69 -16.22
CA PRO A 205 20.82 -7.30 -16.33
C PRO A 205 19.45 -7.22 -17.03
N ILE A 206 18.52 -6.51 -16.40
CA ILE A 206 17.15 -6.32 -16.90
C ILE A 206 16.74 -4.86 -16.79
N ALA A 207 15.85 -4.45 -17.69
CA ALA A 207 15.07 -3.23 -17.55
C ALA A 207 13.74 -3.58 -16.87
N ILE A 208 13.38 -2.86 -15.81
CA ILE A 208 12.17 -3.14 -15.04
C ILE A 208 11.34 -1.88 -14.80
N GLY A 209 10.02 -2.02 -14.98
CA GLY A 209 9.03 -1.00 -14.64
C GLY A 209 8.04 -1.56 -13.62
N VAL A 210 7.83 -0.86 -12.51
CA VAL A 210 6.92 -1.29 -11.44
C VAL A 210 5.90 -0.20 -11.16
N MET A 211 4.64 -0.47 -11.49
CA MET A 211 3.54 0.45 -11.22
C MET A 211 3.14 0.43 -9.74
N ASP A 212 2.67 1.57 -9.22
CA ASP A 212 2.16 1.72 -7.86
C ASP A 212 0.69 2.13 -7.84
N PHE A 213 -0.18 1.18 -7.48
CA PHE A 213 -1.61 1.43 -7.40
C PHE A 213 -1.99 2.48 -6.34
N LYS A 214 -1.15 2.70 -5.32
CA LYS A 214 -1.45 3.72 -4.30
C LYS A 214 -1.44 5.12 -4.91
N PHE A 215 -0.66 5.35 -5.97
CA PHE A 215 -0.58 6.65 -6.63
C PHE A 215 -1.76 6.82 -7.58
N MET A 216 -2.81 7.50 -7.08
CA MET A 216 -4.02 7.79 -7.85
C MET A 216 -4.58 6.55 -8.59
N GLY A 217 -4.61 5.40 -7.93
CA GLY A 217 -5.11 4.14 -8.51
C GLY A 217 -4.22 3.55 -9.59
N GLY A 218 -2.94 3.92 -9.65
CA GLY A 218 -2.02 3.45 -10.69
C GLY A 218 -2.45 3.86 -12.11
N SER A 219 -3.31 4.88 -12.26
CA SER A 219 -3.81 5.22 -13.60
C SER A 219 -2.71 5.78 -14.49
N MET A 220 -2.74 5.38 -15.76
CA MET A 220 -1.74 5.75 -16.74
C MET A 220 -2.03 7.14 -17.30
N GLY A 221 -1.18 8.11 -16.97
CA GLY A 221 -1.10 9.44 -17.60
C GLY A 221 0.14 9.58 -18.48
N SER A 222 0.43 10.79 -18.93
CA SER A 222 1.51 11.11 -19.87
C SER A 222 2.89 10.71 -19.34
N VAL A 223 3.17 10.93 -18.06
CA VAL A 223 4.46 10.58 -17.44
C VAL A 223 4.63 9.07 -17.30
N VAL A 224 3.58 8.34 -16.92
CA VAL A 224 3.61 6.87 -16.90
C VAL A 224 3.91 6.34 -18.31
N GLY A 225 3.24 6.91 -19.31
CA GLY A 225 3.48 6.60 -20.72
C GLY A 225 4.92 6.84 -21.15
N GLU A 226 5.44 8.04 -20.92
CA GLU A 226 6.81 8.45 -21.25
C GLU A 226 7.86 7.56 -20.55
N LYS A 227 7.75 7.34 -19.23
CA LYS A 227 8.69 6.51 -18.47
C LYS A 227 8.77 5.09 -19.01
N ILE A 228 7.62 4.46 -19.27
CA ILE A 228 7.59 3.09 -19.80
C ILE A 228 8.15 3.05 -21.23
N THR A 229 7.79 4.01 -22.09
CA THR A 229 8.34 4.09 -23.44
C THR A 229 9.87 4.24 -23.41
N ARG A 230 10.41 5.15 -22.60
CA ARG A 230 11.86 5.34 -22.45
C ARG A 230 12.56 4.09 -21.95
N LEU A 231 11.98 3.39 -20.98
CA LEU A 231 12.51 2.12 -20.48
C LEU A 231 12.62 1.09 -21.60
N ILE A 232 11.56 0.93 -22.42
CA ILE A 232 11.53 -0.03 -23.53
C ILE A 232 12.53 0.36 -24.62
N GLU A 233 12.61 1.64 -24.99
CA GLU A 233 13.57 2.14 -25.98
C GLU A 233 15.01 1.97 -25.51
N TYR A 234 15.28 2.27 -24.24
CA TYR A 234 16.58 2.03 -23.63
C TYR A 234 16.95 0.54 -23.67
N ALA A 235 16.03 -0.33 -23.26
CA ALA A 235 16.21 -1.76 -23.31
C ALA A 235 16.40 -2.28 -24.74
N THR A 236 15.70 -1.68 -25.72
CA THR A 236 15.85 -1.97 -27.14
C THR A 236 17.27 -1.70 -27.62
N ASN A 237 17.83 -0.54 -27.25
CA ASN A 237 19.18 -0.13 -27.66
C ASN A 237 20.28 -0.96 -26.99
N ARG A 238 20.02 -1.47 -25.78
CA ARG A 238 20.97 -2.26 -24.99
C ARG A 238 20.75 -3.78 -25.10
N SER A 239 19.73 -4.21 -25.84
CA SER A 239 19.27 -5.60 -25.93
C SER A 239 19.02 -6.25 -24.55
N LEU A 240 18.42 -5.48 -23.62
CA LEU A 240 18.10 -5.96 -22.28
C LEU A 240 16.69 -6.56 -22.25
N PRO A 241 16.46 -7.66 -21.49
CA PRO A 241 15.13 -8.12 -21.15
C PRO A 241 14.31 -7.04 -20.44
N VAL A 242 13.01 -6.97 -20.71
CA VAL A 242 12.08 -6.01 -20.09
C VAL A 242 11.06 -6.75 -19.25
N ILE A 243 10.89 -6.33 -17.99
CA ILE A 243 9.84 -6.81 -17.09
C ILE A 243 9.00 -5.62 -16.64
N ILE A 244 7.67 -5.68 -16.83
CA ILE A 244 6.75 -4.63 -16.37
C ILE A 244 5.72 -5.22 -15.43
N VAL A 245 5.75 -4.78 -14.17
CA VAL A 245 4.73 -5.12 -13.16
C VAL A 245 3.60 -4.11 -13.23
N CYS A 246 2.46 -4.58 -13.72
CA CYS A 246 1.29 -3.75 -13.95
C CYS A 246 0.38 -3.73 -12.72
N ALA A 247 -0.07 -2.53 -12.35
CA ALA A 247 -1.04 -2.29 -11.30
C ALA A 247 -1.78 -0.98 -11.59
N SER A 248 -3.01 -1.06 -12.12
CA SER A 248 -3.72 0.11 -12.62
C SER A 248 -5.23 -0.03 -12.56
N GLY A 249 -5.91 1.07 -12.28
CA GLY A 249 -7.35 1.25 -12.44
C GLY A 249 -7.79 1.70 -13.84
N GLY A 250 -6.86 2.04 -14.73
CA GLY A 250 -7.16 2.50 -16.10
C GLY A 250 -6.36 3.73 -16.55
N ALA A 251 -6.90 4.49 -17.50
CA ALA A 251 -6.28 5.72 -17.99
C ALA A 251 -6.57 6.92 -17.06
N ARG A 252 -5.64 7.88 -16.96
CA ARG A 252 -5.77 9.08 -16.14
C ARG A 252 -6.72 10.08 -16.80
N MET A 253 -7.98 10.10 -16.37
CA MET A 253 -9.02 10.96 -16.96
C MET A 253 -8.68 12.46 -16.91
N GLN A 254 -7.90 12.88 -15.91
CA GLN A 254 -7.50 14.28 -15.71
C GLN A 254 -6.59 14.82 -16.82
N GLU A 255 -6.01 13.94 -17.65
CA GLU A 255 -5.23 14.37 -18.84
C GLU A 255 -5.96 14.06 -20.15
N GLY A 256 -7.19 13.55 -20.08
CA GLY A 256 -8.07 13.33 -21.23
C GLY A 256 -7.46 12.40 -22.29
N SER A 257 -7.45 12.86 -23.54
CA SER A 257 -6.96 12.09 -24.69
C SER A 257 -5.46 11.80 -24.61
N LEU A 258 -4.66 12.61 -23.90
CA LEU A 258 -3.23 12.36 -23.74
C LEU A 258 -2.97 11.04 -23.04
N SER A 259 -3.76 10.70 -22.02
CA SER A 259 -3.70 9.40 -21.34
C SER A 259 -4.06 8.23 -22.26
N LEU A 260 -5.06 8.41 -23.13
CA LEU A 260 -5.44 7.38 -24.10
C LEU A 260 -4.32 7.13 -25.12
N MET A 261 -3.68 8.19 -25.61
CA MET A 261 -2.59 8.09 -26.58
C MET A 261 -1.35 7.37 -26.02
N GLN A 262 -1.17 7.34 -24.69
CA GLN A 262 -0.08 6.56 -24.10
C GLN A 262 -0.19 5.06 -24.38
N MET A 263 -1.41 4.53 -24.57
CA MET A 263 -1.60 3.14 -25.01
C MET A 263 -0.90 2.90 -26.35
N ALA A 264 -1.21 3.75 -27.35
CA ALA A 264 -0.65 3.62 -28.68
C ALA A 264 0.87 3.81 -28.68
N LYS A 265 1.35 4.78 -27.90
CA LYS A 265 2.78 5.09 -27.77
C LYS A 265 3.56 3.91 -27.20
N ILE A 266 3.14 3.37 -26.06
CA ILE A 266 3.83 2.23 -25.45
C ILE A 266 3.71 1.00 -26.35
N SER A 267 2.52 0.71 -26.90
CA SER A 267 2.34 -0.43 -27.80
C SER A 267 3.24 -0.34 -29.04
N SER A 268 3.49 0.85 -29.57
CA SER A 268 4.41 1.05 -30.70
C SER A 268 5.86 0.73 -30.32
N ALA A 269 6.32 1.20 -29.15
CA ALA A 269 7.65 0.88 -28.64
C ALA A 269 7.79 -0.63 -28.35
N SER A 270 6.79 -1.22 -27.68
CA SER A 270 6.73 -2.66 -27.39
C SER A 270 6.71 -3.51 -28.67
N TYR A 271 6.02 -3.06 -29.72
CA TYR A 271 5.99 -3.75 -31.01
C TYR A 271 7.38 -3.74 -31.66
N ASN A 272 8.10 -2.61 -31.63
CA ASN A 272 9.46 -2.58 -32.15
C ASN A 272 10.38 -3.52 -31.35
N TYR A 273 10.34 -3.44 -30.02
CA TYR A 273 11.14 -4.27 -29.12
C TYR A 273 10.90 -5.77 -29.32
N GLN A 274 9.63 -6.20 -29.38
CA GLN A 274 9.27 -7.62 -29.48
C GLN A 274 9.34 -8.14 -30.91
N SER A 275 8.81 -7.42 -31.90
CA SER A 275 8.66 -7.93 -33.27
C SER A 275 9.84 -7.60 -34.19
N ASN A 276 10.42 -6.41 -34.09
CA ASN A 276 11.57 -6.04 -34.95
C ASN A 276 12.90 -6.51 -34.37
N LYS A 277 13.01 -6.58 -33.04
CA LYS A 277 14.25 -6.91 -32.33
C LYS A 277 14.24 -8.28 -31.66
N ASN A 278 13.08 -8.93 -31.55
CA ASN A 278 12.91 -10.26 -30.94
C ASN A 278 13.49 -10.35 -29.51
N LEU A 279 13.32 -9.29 -28.72
CA LEU A 279 13.80 -9.22 -27.34
C LEU A 279 12.74 -9.71 -26.34
N PHE A 280 13.20 -10.18 -25.18
CA PHE A 280 12.34 -10.82 -24.18
C PHE A 280 11.54 -9.79 -23.39
N TYR A 281 10.20 -9.88 -23.44
CA TYR A 281 9.28 -9.00 -22.73
C TYR A 281 8.40 -9.81 -21.79
N VAL A 282 8.26 -9.37 -20.54
CA VAL A 282 7.36 -9.99 -19.56
C VAL A 282 6.48 -8.93 -18.93
N SER A 283 5.17 -9.10 -19.07
CA SER A 283 4.18 -8.34 -18.30
C SER A 283 3.69 -9.18 -17.11
N ILE A 284 3.81 -8.63 -15.90
CA ILE A 284 3.31 -9.23 -14.66
C ILE A 284 2.06 -8.46 -14.24
N LEU A 285 0.89 -9.05 -14.49
CA LEU A 285 -0.40 -8.47 -14.13
C LEU A 285 -0.67 -8.68 -12.63
N THR A 286 -0.76 -7.59 -11.87
CA THR A 286 -1.10 -7.64 -10.44
C THR A 286 -2.49 -7.08 -10.18
N SER A 287 -3.05 -7.39 -9.01
CA SER A 287 -4.41 -6.94 -8.64
C SER A 287 -4.40 -5.50 -8.11
N PRO A 288 -5.21 -4.58 -8.69
CA PRO A 288 -5.94 -4.70 -9.95
C PRO A 288 -5.11 -4.23 -11.17
N THR A 289 -5.36 -4.81 -12.35
CA THR A 289 -4.91 -4.26 -13.63
C THR A 289 -6.11 -4.21 -14.58
N THR A 290 -6.62 -3.00 -14.83
CA THR A 290 -7.85 -2.79 -15.61
C THR A 290 -7.67 -1.72 -16.71
N GLY A 291 -8.59 -1.71 -17.66
CA GLY A 291 -8.73 -0.63 -18.65
C GLY A 291 -7.55 -0.54 -19.61
N GLY A 292 -7.08 0.68 -19.85
CA GLY A 292 -6.07 0.97 -20.89
C GLY A 292 -4.74 0.24 -20.69
N VAL A 293 -4.32 -0.02 -19.45
CA VAL A 293 -3.08 -0.77 -19.18
C VAL A 293 -3.22 -2.22 -19.62
N THR A 294 -4.31 -2.90 -19.23
CA THR A 294 -4.60 -4.28 -19.67
C THR A 294 -4.76 -4.38 -21.19
N ALA A 295 -5.35 -3.38 -21.82
CA ALA A 295 -5.59 -3.34 -23.27
C ALA A 295 -4.40 -2.80 -24.09
N SER A 296 -3.24 -2.59 -23.47
CA SER A 296 -2.00 -2.16 -24.14
C SER A 296 -0.83 -3.00 -23.65
N PHE A 297 0.18 -2.42 -23.02
CA PHE A 297 1.42 -3.11 -22.65
C PHE A 297 1.26 -4.19 -21.57
N GLY A 298 0.11 -4.24 -20.90
CA GLY A 298 -0.22 -5.30 -19.96
C GLY A 298 -0.42 -6.68 -20.62
N MET A 299 -0.77 -6.73 -21.91
CA MET A 299 -1.04 -7.97 -22.68
C MET A 299 -0.31 -7.98 -24.02
#